data_AF-A0A835TDU6-F1
#
_entry.id   AF-A0A835TDU6-F1
#
_cell.length_a   1.000
_cell.length_b   1.000
_cell.length_c   1.000
_cell.angle_alpha   90.00
_cell.angle_beta   90.00
_cell.angle_gamma   90.00
#
_symmetry.space_group_name_H-M   'P 1'
#
loop_
_entity.id
_entity.type
_entity.pdbx_description
1 polymer ?
#
loop_
_entity_poly.entity_id
_entity_poly.type
_entity_poly.pdbx_seq_one_letter_code
_entity_poly.pdbx_strand_id
1 'polypeptide(L)'
;MAGIPPAPSPGVVGKKPARRCAEVCLELLCAESVRLFHDKQSGPAAAAALEAVGYRVGQQLAERYTRDKPRLGDTLEIIKFVCKDFWLALFKKQVDNLKTNHRGVYVLQDNGFRWLQRLSPPAPGADPGREEAARQLALSYLHLPCGIVRGALCHLGVTCTVEADPKQMPSCTFTIRIMA
;
A
#
# COMPACT_ATOMS: atom_id res chain seq x y z
N MET A 1 -20.70 37.27 -43.20
CA MET A 1 -20.37 36.11 -42.34
C MET A 1 -19.24 36.53 -41.41
N ALA A 2 -19.55 36.81 -40.14
CA ALA A 2 -18.52 37.14 -39.14
C ALA A 2 -17.91 35.84 -38.60
N GLY A 3 -16.61 35.65 -38.79
CA GLY A 3 -15.90 34.46 -38.33
C GLY A 3 -15.80 34.43 -36.81
N ILE A 4 -16.08 33.26 -36.23
CA ILE A 4 -15.95 32.99 -34.80
C ILE A 4 -14.45 33.05 -34.43
N PRO A 5 -14.05 33.80 -33.38
CA PRO A 5 -12.65 33.84 -32.97
C PRO A 5 -12.20 32.48 -32.40
N PRO A 6 -10.92 32.11 -32.58
CA PRO A 6 -10.39 30.86 -32.06
C PRO A 6 -10.41 30.85 -30.52
N ALA A 7 -10.75 29.68 -29.95
CA ALA A 7 -10.79 29.47 -28.52
C ALA A 7 -9.39 29.70 -27.89
N PRO A 8 -9.31 30.29 -26.68
CA PRO A 8 -8.05 30.50 -26.00
C PRO A 8 -7.35 29.16 -25.73
N SER A 9 -6.06 29.11 -26.00
CA SER A 9 -5.20 27.97 -25.71
C SER A 9 -5.23 27.67 -24.20
N PRO A 10 -5.35 26.39 -23.79
CA PRO A 10 -5.34 26.04 -22.38
C PRO A 10 -4.01 26.49 -21.76
N GLY A 11 -4.09 27.43 -20.82
CA GLY A 11 -2.93 27.97 -20.13
C GLY A 11 -2.11 26.85 -19.50
N VAL A 12 -0.80 26.91 -19.68
CA VAL A 12 0.16 25.98 -19.07
C VAL A 12 0.12 26.19 -17.56
N VAL A 13 -0.66 25.36 -16.86
CA VAL A 13 -0.69 25.34 -15.40
C VAL A 13 0.69 24.88 -14.92
N GLY A 14 1.50 25.80 -14.41
CA GLY A 14 2.82 25.50 -13.88
C GLY A 14 2.76 24.42 -12.80
N LYS A 15 3.59 23.37 -12.92
CA LYS A 15 3.71 22.32 -11.90
C LYS A 15 4.12 22.95 -10.57
N LYS A 16 3.24 22.90 -9.57
CA LYS A 16 3.57 23.33 -8.20
C LYS A 16 4.79 22.55 -7.69
N PRO A 17 5.74 23.20 -6.99
CA PRO A 17 6.92 22.53 -6.46
C PRO A 17 6.53 21.40 -5.52
N ALA A 18 7.22 20.27 -5.63
CA ALA A 18 6.97 19.11 -4.80
C ALA A 18 7.30 19.43 -3.34
N ARG A 19 6.32 19.29 -2.44
CA ARG A 19 6.54 19.36 -1.00
C ARG A 19 7.43 18.20 -0.58
N ARG A 20 8.45 18.47 0.23
CA ARG A 20 9.36 17.47 0.79
C ARG A 20 9.04 17.27 2.27
N CYS A 21 9.04 16.02 2.70
CA CYS A 21 8.91 15.62 4.09
C CYS A 21 10.03 14.60 4.36
N ALA A 22 10.61 14.62 5.55
CA ALA A 22 11.61 13.62 5.92
C ALA A 22 10.94 12.24 6.04
N GLU A 23 11.60 11.18 5.55
CA GLU A 23 11.03 9.82 5.57
C GLU A 23 10.70 9.36 7.00
N VAL A 24 11.50 9.79 7.97
CA VAL A 24 11.30 9.50 9.41
C VAL A 24 9.94 9.97 9.93
N CYS A 25 9.34 11.01 9.36
CA CYS A 25 8.02 11.48 9.79
C CYS A 25 6.93 10.43 9.53
N LEU A 26 7.02 9.72 8.39
CA LEU A 26 6.08 8.65 8.07
C LEU A 26 6.30 7.43 8.97
N GLU A 27 7.56 7.08 9.23
CA GLU A 27 7.91 5.96 10.09
C GLU A 27 7.41 6.17 11.53
N LEU A 28 7.66 7.36 12.09
CA LEU A 28 7.16 7.73 13.42
C LEU A 28 5.64 7.77 13.47
N LEU A 29 4.99 8.32 12.43
CA LEU A 29 3.53 8.30 12.33
C LEU A 29 2.97 6.88 12.32
N CYS A 30 3.58 5.96 11.56
CA CYS A 30 3.17 4.56 11.52
C CYS A 30 3.37 3.86 12.87
N ALA A 31 4.52 4.05 13.51
CA ALA A 31 4.81 3.47 14.83
C ALA A 31 3.83 3.96 15.90
N GLU A 32 3.58 5.28 15.96
CA GLU A 32 2.62 5.85 16.90
C GLU A 32 1.17 5.49 16.57
N SER A 33 0.81 5.34 15.28
CA SER A 33 -0.52 4.85 14.90
C SER A 33 -0.74 3.42 15.40
N VAL A 34 0.24 2.52 15.21
CA VAL A 34 0.16 1.14 15.69
C VAL A 34 0.00 1.10 17.21
N ARG A 35 0.82 1.86 17.95
CA ARG A 35 0.71 1.98 19.41
C ARG A 35 -0.65 2.50 19.85
N LEU A 36 -1.07 3.64 19.29
CA LEU A 36 -2.33 4.29 19.64
C LEU A 36 -3.54 3.37 19.43
N PHE A 37 -3.59 2.60 18.33
CA PHE A 37 -4.70 1.69 18.07
C PHE A 37 -4.67 0.42 18.92
N HIS A 38 -3.50 -0.04 19.37
CA HIS A 38 -3.38 -1.14 20.33
C HIS A 38 -3.77 -0.73 21.75
N ASP A 39 -3.37 0.46 22.20
CA ASP A 39 -3.66 0.96 23.54
C ASP A 39 -5.12 1.42 23.71
N LYS A 40 -5.84 1.59 22.59
CA LYS A 40 -7.21 2.07 22.60
C LYS A 40 -8.16 1.00 23.15
N GLN A 41 -8.77 1.28 24.29
CA GLN A 41 -9.72 0.38 24.95
C GLN A 41 -11.14 0.39 24.33
N SER A 42 -11.42 1.28 23.39
CA SER A 42 -12.75 1.47 22.79
C SER A 42 -12.68 1.72 21.29
N GLY A 43 -13.62 1.13 20.55
CA GLY A 43 -13.73 1.24 19.09
C GLY A 43 -13.39 -0.08 18.37
N PRO A 44 -13.13 -0.03 17.06
CA PRO A 44 -12.76 -1.23 16.31
C PRO A 44 -11.40 -1.76 16.75
N ALA A 45 -11.21 -3.08 16.60
CA ALA A 45 -9.92 -3.72 16.83
C ALA A 45 -8.80 -3.03 16.02
N ALA A 46 -7.59 -2.95 16.59
CA ALA A 46 -6.46 -2.23 16.01
C ALA A 46 -6.21 -2.59 14.54
N ALA A 47 -6.28 -3.87 14.22
CA ALA A 47 -6.15 -4.39 12.86
C ALA A 47 -7.17 -3.78 11.89
N ALA A 48 -8.45 -3.80 12.24
CA ALA A 48 -9.52 -3.25 11.42
C ALA A 48 -9.43 -1.72 11.30
N ALA A 49 -9.01 -1.04 12.37
CA ALA A 49 -8.85 0.42 12.36
C ALA A 49 -7.72 0.87 11.43
N LEU A 50 -6.55 0.25 11.54
CA LEU A 50 -5.38 0.53 10.69
C LEU A 50 -5.66 0.19 9.22
N GLU A 51 -6.32 -0.94 8.97
CA GLU A 51 -6.75 -1.33 7.62
C GLU A 51 -7.71 -0.30 7.03
N ALA A 52 -8.72 0.16 7.78
CA ALA A 52 -9.67 1.16 7.29
C ALA A 52 -9.01 2.51 6.99
N VAL A 53 -8.04 2.94 7.80
CA VAL A 53 -7.20 4.11 7.50
C VAL A 53 -6.45 3.89 6.19
N GLY A 54 -5.80 2.74 6.05
CA GLY A 54 -5.07 2.34 4.86
C GLY A 54 -5.96 2.35 3.62
N TYR A 55 -7.16 1.80 3.72
CA TYR A 55 -8.14 1.74 2.63
C TYR A 55 -8.45 3.13 2.09
N ARG A 56 -8.78 4.08 2.98
CA ARG A 56 -9.05 5.46 2.57
C ARG A 56 -7.84 6.12 1.93
N VAL A 57 -6.64 5.91 2.49
CA VAL A 57 -5.38 6.41 1.91
C VAL A 57 -5.14 5.81 0.53
N GLY A 58 -5.35 4.50 0.36
CA GLY A 58 -5.20 3.77 -0.89
C GLY A 58 -6.06 4.32 -2.01
N GLN A 59 -7.34 4.59 -1.74
CA GLN A 59 -8.26 5.18 -2.73
C GLN A 59 -7.74 6.53 -3.22
N GLN A 60 -7.36 7.41 -2.29
CA GLN A 60 -6.89 8.77 -2.61
C GLN A 60 -5.55 8.76 -3.36
N LEU A 61 -4.66 7.83 -3.01
CA LEU A 61 -3.39 7.66 -3.72
C LEU A 61 -3.60 7.09 -5.13
N ALA A 62 -4.51 6.12 -5.29
CA ALA A 62 -4.83 5.58 -6.60
C ALA A 62 -5.34 6.68 -7.52
N GLU A 63 -6.32 7.48 -7.08
CA GLU A 63 -6.82 8.65 -7.81
C GLU A 63 -5.69 9.58 -8.25
N ARG A 64 -4.78 9.91 -7.31
CA ARG A 64 -3.64 10.79 -7.58
C ARG A 64 -2.66 10.21 -8.60
N TYR A 65 -2.33 8.92 -8.53
CA TYR A 65 -1.29 8.29 -9.35
C TYR A 65 -1.78 7.78 -10.71
N THR A 66 -3.10 7.76 -10.93
CA THR A 66 -3.72 7.44 -12.22
C THR A 66 -4.29 8.66 -12.94
N ARG A 67 -4.36 9.84 -12.30
CA ARG A 67 -4.93 11.09 -12.87
C ARG A 67 -4.50 11.38 -14.31
N ASP A 68 -3.21 11.28 -14.59
CA ASP A 68 -2.62 11.64 -15.89
C ASP A 68 -2.25 10.38 -16.72
N LYS A 69 -2.75 9.20 -16.34
CA LYS A 69 -2.53 7.94 -17.06
C LYS A 69 -3.71 7.61 -17.97
N PRO A 70 -3.49 6.89 -19.09
CA PRO A 70 -4.57 6.22 -19.81
C PRO A 70 -5.40 5.37 -18.83
N ARG A 71 -6.68 5.19 -19.14
CA ARG A 71 -7.55 4.30 -18.35
C ARG A 71 -6.89 2.92 -18.29
N LEU A 72 -6.64 2.44 -17.07
CA LEU A 72 -6.19 1.07 -16.86
C LEU A 72 -7.30 0.14 -17.36
N GLY A 73 -6.93 -0.85 -18.16
CA GLY A 73 -7.87 -1.75 -18.81
C GLY A 73 -8.28 -2.87 -17.87
N ASP A 74 -7.61 -4.02 -18.01
CA ASP A 74 -7.98 -5.24 -17.31
C ASP A 74 -7.37 -5.34 -15.89
N THR A 75 -7.85 -6.33 -15.14
CA THR A 75 -7.35 -6.65 -13.80
C THR A 75 -5.83 -6.86 -13.77
N LEU A 76 -5.25 -7.47 -14.80
CA LEU A 76 -3.82 -7.77 -14.84
C LEU A 76 -2.99 -6.49 -15.01
N GLU A 77 -3.45 -5.54 -15.84
CA GLU A 77 -2.87 -4.21 -15.98
C GLU A 77 -2.93 -3.43 -14.66
N ILE A 78 -4.06 -3.50 -13.96
CA ILE A 78 -4.23 -2.87 -12.64
C ILE A 78 -3.24 -3.47 -11.63
N ILE A 79 -3.10 -4.80 -11.58
CA ILE A 79 -2.13 -5.46 -10.69
C ILE A 79 -0.69 -5.08 -11.07
N LYS A 80 -0.36 -4.98 -12.37
CA LYS A 80 0.97 -4.52 -12.83
C LYS A 80 1.25 -3.08 -12.41
N PHE A 81 0.26 -2.18 -12.52
CA PHE A 81 0.36 -0.82 -12.02
C PHE A 81 0.64 -0.81 -10.52
N VAL A 82 -0.06 -1.63 -9.74
CA VAL A 82 0.18 -1.75 -8.29
C VAL A 82 1.60 -2.24 -8.00
N CYS A 83 2.07 -3.27 -8.72
CA CYS A 83 3.39 -3.86 -8.50
C CYS A 83 4.56 -2.94 -8.91
N LYS A 84 4.32 -2.00 -9.84
CA LYS A 84 5.34 -1.12 -10.40
C LYS A 84 5.18 0.30 -9.88
N ASP A 85 4.36 1.11 -10.55
CA ASP A 85 4.20 2.54 -10.29
C ASP A 85 3.77 2.84 -8.85
N PHE A 86 2.75 2.13 -8.37
CA PHE A 86 2.19 2.38 -7.04
C PHE A 86 3.14 1.94 -5.93
N TRP A 87 3.73 0.75 -6.06
CA TRP A 87 4.76 0.25 -5.14
C TRP A 87 5.98 1.17 -5.10
N LEU A 88 6.46 1.60 -6.27
CA LEU A 88 7.60 2.51 -6.40
C LEU A 88 7.33 3.84 -5.71
N ALA A 89 6.12 4.39 -5.87
CA ALA A 89 5.74 5.65 -5.25
C ALA A 89 5.76 5.58 -3.72
N LEU A 90 5.26 4.48 -3.15
CA LEU A 90 5.10 4.29 -1.70
C LEU A 90 6.35 3.77 -1.01
N PHE A 91 6.95 2.71 -1.55
CA PHE A 91 8.02 1.95 -0.91
C PHE A 91 9.39 2.17 -1.55
N LYS A 92 9.46 3.02 -2.58
CA LYS A 92 10.70 3.38 -3.29
C LYS A 92 11.38 2.21 -4.00
N LYS A 93 10.61 1.14 -4.26
CA LYS A 93 11.02 -0.02 -5.07
C LYS A 93 9.79 -0.65 -5.74
N GLN A 94 10.01 -1.50 -6.74
CA GLN A 94 8.96 -2.35 -7.29
C GLN A 94 8.81 -3.62 -6.44
N VAL A 95 7.69 -4.32 -6.58
CA VAL A 95 7.52 -5.68 -6.05
C VAL A 95 8.55 -6.61 -6.69
N ASP A 96 9.19 -7.47 -5.91
CA ASP A 96 10.25 -8.35 -6.41
C ASP A 96 9.69 -9.54 -7.20
N ASN A 97 8.55 -10.08 -6.78
CA ASN A 97 7.91 -11.20 -7.47
C ASN A 97 6.38 -11.09 -7.46
N LEU A 98 5.76 -11.35 -8.61
CA LEU A 98 4.32 -11.46 -8.77
C LEU A 98 3.98 -12.89 -9.23
N LYS A 99 3.21 -13.61 -8.42
CA LYS A 99 2.65 -14.92 -8.77
C LYS A 99 1.14 -14.82 -8.86
N THR A 100 0.52 -15.63 -9.71
CA THR A 100 -0.94 -15.76 -9.79
C THR A 100 -1.33 -17.20 -10.06
N ASN A 101 -2.51 -17.59 -9.58
CA ASN A 101 -3.14 -18.87 -9.94
C ASN A 101 -4.08 -18.75 -11.15
N HIS A 102 -4.15 -17.58 -11.80
CA HIS A 102 -5.09 -17.26 -12.89
C HIS A 102 -6.58 -17.43 -12.54
N ARG A 103 -6.90 -17.62 -11.25
CA ARG A 103 -8.26 -17.80 -10.70
C ARG A 103 -8.54 -16.74 -9.63
N GLY A 104 -8.11 -15.51 -9.89
CA GLY A 104 -8.37 -14.37 -9.01
C GLY A 104 -7.49 -14.27 -7.77
N VAL A 105 -6.43 -15.07 -7.63
CA VAL A 105 -5.43 -14.91 -6.54
C VAL A 105 -4.11 -14.42 -7.10
N TYR A 106 -3.57 -13.36 -6.48
CA TYR A 106 -2.27 -12.79 -6.79
C TYR A 106 -1.43 -12.73 -5.52
N VAL A 107 -0.15 -13.01 -5.64
CA VAL A 107 0.80 -13.03 -4.54
C VAL A 107 1.97 -12.12 -4.90
N LEU A 108 2.10 -11.02 -4.17
CA LEU A 108 3.15 -10.02 -4.32
C LEU A 108 4.20 -10.28 -3.24
N GLN A 109 5.45 -10.49 -3.63
CA GLN A 109 6.56 -10.71 -2.71
C GLN A 109 7.48 -9.50 -2.73
N ASP A 110 7.72 -8.94 -1.55
CA ASP A 110 8.73 -7.91 -1.31
C ASP A 110 9.76 -8.46 -0.33
N ASN A 111 10.97 -8.73 -0.82
CA ASN A 111 12.07 -9.34 -0.07
C ASN A 111 12.71 -8.38 0.95
N GLY A 112 12.40 -7.09 0.88
CA GLY A 112 13.00 -6.05 1.69
C GLY A 112 11.99 -4.94 1.94
N PHE A 113 10.84 -5.30 2.51
CA PHE A 113 9.73 -4.40 2.67
C PHE A 113 10.12 -3.27 3.64
N ARG A 114 10.24 -2.06 3.08
CA ARG A 114 10.85 -0.89 3.76
C ARG A 114 10.24 -0.59 5.13
N TRP A 115 8.93 -0.78 5.28
CA TRP A 115 8.23 -0.46 6.53
C TRP A 115 8.50 -1.48 7.66
N LEU A 116 9.09 -2.64 7.36
CA LEU A 116 9.55 -3.60 8.37
C LEU A 116 11.05 -3.54 8.61
N GLN A 117 11.82 -2.75 7.86
CA GLN A 117 13.30 -2.72 7.97
C GLN A 117 13.80 -2.27 9.35
N ARG A 118 13.00 -1.50 10.09
CA ARG A 118 13.34 -1.05 11.44
C ARG A 118 12.89 -1.99 12.54
N LEU A 119 12.14 -3.04 12.22
CA LEU A 119 11.82 -4.08 13.19
C LEU A 119 13.00 -5.03 13.30
N SER A 120 13.45 -5.27 14.53
CA SER A 120 14.52 -6.23 14.78
C SER A 120 13.99 -7.65 14.52
N PRO A 121 14.64 -8.43 13.63
CA PRO A 121 14.31 -9.84 13.53
C PRO A 121 14.68 -10.56 14.83
N PRO A 122 13.96 -11.64 15.18
CA PRO A 122 14.35 -12.46 16.31
C PRO A 122 15.77 -13.02 16.11
N ALA A 123 16.55 -13.09 17.18
CA ALA A 123 17.89 -13.66 17.12
C ALA A 123 17.83 -15.14 16.69
N PRO A 124 18.84 -15.66 15.95
CA PRO A 124 18.90 -17.08 15.62
C PRO A 124 18.88 -17.93 16.90
N GLY A 125 17.92 -18.85 17.02
CA GLY A 125 17.75 -19.67 18.22
C GLY A 125 17.02 -18.98 19.39
N ALA A 126 16.34 -17.85 19.14
CA ALA A 126 15.46 -17.25 20.14
C ALA A 126 14.30 -18.19 20.52
N ASP A 127 13.81 -18.04 21.75
CA ASP A 127 12.65 -18.79 22.22
C ASP A 127 11.44 -18.57 21.30
N PRO A 128 10.62 -19.60 21.03
CA PRO A 128 9.45 -19.51 20.14
C PRO A 128 8.50 -18.36 20.48
N GLY A 129 8.39 -18.00 21.77
CA GLY A 129 7.56 -16.88 22.22
C GLY A 129 8.07 -15.51 21.76
N ARG A 130 9.39 -15.31 21.64
CA ARG A 130 9.97 -14.06 21.12
C ARG A 130 9.80 -13.95 19.61
N GLU A 131 9.92 -15.06 18.90
CA GLU A 131 9.66 -15.12 17.46
C GLU A 131 8.21 -14.78 17.15
N GLU A 132 7.25 -15.37 17.88
CA GLU A 132 5.84 -15.06 17.71
C GLU A 132 5.52 -13.61 18.08
N ALA A 133 6.09 -13.07 19.17
CA ALA A 133 5.89 -11.67 19.53
C ALA A 133 6.41 -10.70 18.45
N ALA A 134 7.58 -10.99 17.87
CA ALA A 134 8.14 -10.20 16.77
C ALA A 134 7.26 -10.29 15.52
N ARG A 135 6.73 -11.48 15.21
CA ARG A 135 5.80 -11.71 14.09
C ARG A 135 4.48 -10.96 14.27
N GLN A 136 3.91 -10.97 15.47
CA GLN A 136 2.67 -10.24 15.79
C GLN A 136 2.86 -8.72 15.73
N LEU A 137 4.01 -8.23 16.18
CA LEU A 137 4.37 -6.83 16.00
C LEU A 137 4.45 -6.50 14.51
N ALA A 138 5.15 -7.31 13.71
CA ALA A 138 5.25 -7.11 12.26
C ALA A 138 3.88 -7.09 11.56
N LEU A 139 2.97 -8.00 11.92
CA LEU A 139 1.60 -8.01 11.41
C LEU A 139 0.86 -6.70 11.72
N SER A 140 1.08 -6.13 12.90
CA SER A 140 0.48 -4.85 13.30
C SER A 140 0.88 -3.70 12.36
N TYR A 141 2.14 -3.68 11.89
CA TYR A 141 2.61 -2.71 10.89
C TYR A 141 2.10 -2.98 9.48
N LEU A 142 1.63 -4.19 9.18
CA LEU A 142 1.17 -4.61 7.85
C LEU A 142 -0.31 -4.33 7.58
N HIS A 143 -1.13 -4.13 8.60
CA HIS A 143 -2.56 -3.80 8.41
C HIS A 143 -2.78 -2.53 7.59
N LEU A 144 -1.96 -1.50 7.84
CA LEU A 144 -2.04 -0.24 7.09
C LEU A 144 -1.66 -0.42 5.61
N PRO A 145 -0.52 -1.03 5.24
CA PRO A 145 -0.20 -1.44 3.87
C PRO A 145 -1.28 -2.30 3.19
N CYS A 146 -1.85 -3.30 3.88
CA CYS A 146 -2.93 -4.12 3.33
C CYS A 146 -4.13 -3.26 2.92
N GLY A 147 -4.54 -2.35 3.82
CA GLY A 147 -5.60 -1.39 3.52
C GLY A 147 -5.26 -0.51 2.33
N ILE A 148 -4.04 0.02 2.26
CA ILE A 148 -3.61 0.88 1.13
C ILE A 148 -3.72 0.14 -0.20
N VAL A 149 -3.25 -1.11 -0.26
CA VAL A 149 -3.33 -1.93 -1.49
C VAL A 149 -4.78 -2.24 -1.83
N ARG A 150 -5.59 -2.65 -0.85
CA ARG A 150 -7.01 -2.96 -1.06
C ARG A 150 -7.79 -1.73 -1.54
N GLY A 151 -7.59 -0.58 -0.90
CA GLY A 151 -8.23 0.68 -1.26
C GLY A 151 -7.87 1.14 -2.66
N ALA A 152 -6.60 1.00 -3.04
CA ALA A 152 -6.15 1.32 -4.39
C ALA A 152 -6.83 0.41 -5.44
N LEU A 153 -6.85 -0.90 -5.21
CA LEU A 153 -7.48 -1.85 -6.12
C LEU A 153 -8.99 -1.62 -6.25
N CYS A 154 -9.69 -1.41 -5.13
CA CYS A 154 -11.12 -1.11 -5.13
C CYS A 154 -11.43 0.19 -5.87
N HIS A 155 -10.61 1.24 -5.71
CA HIS A 155 -10.77 2.48 -6.46
C HIS A 155 -10.62 2.29 -7.98
N LEU A 156 -9.77 1.35 -8.39
CA LEU A 156 -9.56 1.00 -9.80
C LEU A 156 -10.57 -0.03 -10.33
N GLY A 157 -11.60 -0.38 -9.56
CA GLY A 157 -12.67 -1.29 -9.97
C GLY A 157 -12.41 -2.77 -9.67
N VAL A 158 -11.39 -3.11 -8.87
CA VAL A 158 -11.08 -4.49 -8.48
C VAL A 158 -11.43 -4.71 -7.01
N THR A 159 -12.61 -5.28 -6.75
CA THR A 159 -13.03 -5.69 -5.41
C THR A 159 -12.20 -6.89 -4.94
N CYS A 160 -11.52 -6.79 -3.80
CA CYS A 160 -10.63 -7.82 -3.31
C CYS A 160 -10.46 -7.81 -1.78
N THR A 161 -9.92 -8.90 -1.23
CA THR A 161 -9.23 -8.90 0.07
C THR A 161 -7.72 -8.85 -0.12
N VAL A 162 -7.02 -8.32 0.89
CA VAL A 162 -5.56 -8.29 0.94
C VAL A 162 -5.11 -8.76 2.31
N GLU A 163 -4.29 -9.79 2.35
CA GLU A 163 -3.66 -10.34 3.55
C GLU A 163 -2.14 -10.25 3.40
N ALA A 164 -1.42 -10.02 4.49
CA ALA A 164 0.04 -9.95 4.47
C ALA A 164 0.65 -10.91 5.48
N ASP A 165 1.79 -11.49 5.11
CA ASP A 165 2.52 -12.47 5.91
C ASP A 165 4.02 -12.12 5.98
N PRO A 166 4.54 -11.72 7.15
CA PRO A 166 5.95 -11.42 7.36
C PRO A 166 6.74 -12.69 7.71
N LYS A 167 6.91 -13.60 6.73
CA LYS A 167 7.57 -14.90 6.97
C LYS A 167 8.98 -14.76 7.54
N GLN A 168 9.77 -13.84 6.99
CA GLN A 168 11.15 -13.59 7.39
C GLN A 168 11.45 -12.11 7.24
N MET A 169 11.35 -11.33 8.31
CA MET A 169 11.63 -9.89 8.25
C MET A 169 13.05 -9.63 7.70
N PRO A 170 13.22 -8.65 6.78
CA PRO A 170 12.25 -7.64 6.34
C PRO A 170 11.35 -8.06 5.17
N SER A 171 11.36 -9.32 4.74
CA SER A 171 10.51 -9.82 3.66
C SER A 171 9.04 -9.93 4.07
N CYS A 172 8.15 -9.61 3.13
CA CYS A 172 6.71 -9.71 3.29
C CYS A 172 6.05 -10.22 2.01
N THR A 173 5.00 -11.02 2.17
CA THR A 173 4.16 -11.49 1.08
C THR A 173 2.75 -10.94 1.24
N PHE A 174 2.23 -10.26 0.22
CA PHE A 174 0.84 -9.80 0.15
C PHE A 174 0.04 -10.74 -0.76
N THR A 175 -1.02 -11.35 -0.22
CA THR A 175 -1.97 -12.19 -0.96
C THR A 175 -3.22 -11.38 -1.24
N ILE A 176 -3.49 -11.15 -2.52
CA ILE A 176 -4.68 -10.47 -3.01
C ILE A 176 -5.64 -11.53 -3.54
N ARG A 177 -6.89 -11.51 -3.04
CA ARG A 177 -7.96 -12.38 -3.52
C ARG A 177 -9.09 -11.54 -4.08
N ILE A 178 -9.33 -11.64 -5.37
CA ILE A 178 -10.42 -10.95 -6.05
C ILE A 178 -11.75 -11.59 -5.65
N MET A 179 -12.72 -10.75 -5.31
CA MET A 179 -14.09 -11.16 -5.08
C MET A 179 -14.82 -11.13 -6.43
N ALA A 180 -15.34 -12.29 -6.84
CA ALA A 180 -16.18 -12.41 -8.03
C ALA A 180 -17.61 -11.93 -7.75
#